data_AF-A0AB35UJ32-F1
#
_entry.id   AF-A0AB35UJ32-F1
#
_cell.length_a   1.000
_cell.length_b   1.000
_cell.length_c   1.000
_cell.angle_alpha   90.00
_cell.angle_beta   90.00
_cell.angle_gamma   90.00
#
_symmetry.space_group_name_H-M   'P 1'
#
loop_
_entity.id
_entity.type
_entity.pdbx_description
1 polymer ?
#
loop_
_entity_poly.entity_id
_entity_poly.type
_entity_poly.pdbx_seq_one_letter_code
_entity_poly.pdbx_strand_id
1 'polypeptide(L)' 'MTDADRCYFERRAEQEIAMAAATEDPSACARHYELANLYLSLISETPVSTAA' A
#
# COMPACT_ATOMS: atom_id res chain seq x y z
N MET A 1 -9.27 7.24 -9.70
CA MET A 1 -9.00 5.87 -9.21
C MET A 1 -10.32 5.14 -9.05
N THR A 2 -10.41 3.87 -9.46
CA THR A 2 -11.63 3.06 -9.27
C THR A 2 -11.64 2.41 -7.88
N ASP A 3 -12.78 1.83 -7.47
CA ASP A 3 -12.84 1.05 -6.22
C ASP A 3 -11.97 -0.21 -6.29
N ALA A 4 -11.83 -0.81 -7.48
CA ALA A 4 -10.95 -1.96 -7.69
C ALA A 4 -9.48 -1.58 -7.47
N ASP A 5 -9.05 -0.41 -7.95
CA ASP A 5 -7.69 0.10 -7.74
C ASP A 5 -7.44 0.38 -6.25
N ARG A 6 -8.39 1.00 -5.54
CA ARG A 6 -8.30 1.25 -4.10
C ARG A 6 -8.13 -0.05 -3.32
N CYS A 7 -8.98 -1.04 -3.57
CA CYS A 7 -8.92 -2.35 -2.93
C CYS A 7 -7.60 -3.08 -3.23
N TYR A 8 -7.07 -2.95 -4.45
CA TYR A 8 -5.76 -3.48 -4.81
C TYR A 8 -4.64 -2.84 -3.96
N PHE A 9 -4.59 -1.51 -3.89
CA PHE A 9 -3.54 -0.82 -3.14
C PHE A 9 -3.63 -1.05 -1.63
N GLU A 10 -4.84 -1.12 -1.06
CA GLU A 10 -5.05 -1.48 0.35
C GLU A 10 -4.49 -2.87 0.66
N ARG A 11 -4.87 -3.90 -0.13
CA ARG A 11 -4.35 -5.27 0.07
C ARG A 11 -2.84 -5.35 -0.09
N ARG A 12 -2.27 -4.61 -1.03
CA ARG A 12 -0.81 -4.57 -1.23
C ARG A 12 -0.13 -3.89 -0.05
N ALA A 13 -0.66 -2.78 0.47
CA ALA A 13 -0.11 -2.14 1.67
C ALA A 13 -0.13 -3.09 2.88
N GLU A 14 -1.23 -3.81 3.11
CA GLU A 14 -1.32 -4.82 4.18
C GLU A 14 -0.27 -5.93 4.04
N GLN A 15 -0.06 -6.43 2.82
CA GLN A 15 0.97 -7.44 2.54
C GLN A 15 2.38 -6.93 2.85
N GLU A 16 2.72 -5.71 2.41
CA GLU A 16 4.05 -5.15 2.67
C GLU A 16 4.26 -4.89 4.18
N ILE A 17 3.24 -4.46 4.92
CA ILE A 17 3.32 -4.33 6.38
C ILE A 17 3.58 -5.69 7.06
N ALA A 18 2.90 -6.75 6.60
CA ALA A 18 3.13 -8.10 7.12
C ALA A 18 4.56 -8.58 6.81
N MET A 19 5.09 -8.30 5.63
CA MET A 19 6.47 -8.63 5.25
C MET A 19 7.49 -7.83 6.09
N ALA A 20 7.23 -6.55 6.34
CA ALA A 20 8.06 -5.70 7.20
C ALA A 20 8.14 -6.24 8.64
N ALA A 21 7.03 -6.77 9.16
CA ALA A 21 6.96 -7.36 10.49
C ALA A 21 7.63 -8.75 10.58
N ALA A 22 7.70 -9.48 9.46
CA ALA A 22 8.26 -10.83 9.41
C ALA A 22 9.77 -10.88 9.11
N THR A 23 10.35 -9.81 8.57
CA THR A 23 11.77 -9.77 8.20
C THR A 23 12.67 -9.35 9.35
N GLU A 24 13.86 -9.95 9.44
CA GLU A 24 14.92 -9.58 10.38
C GLU A 24 15.95 -8.61 9.77
N ASP A 25 15.94 -8.42 8.44
CA ASP A 25 16.81 -7.47 7.76
C ASP A 25 16.25 -6.04 7.88
N PRO A 26 16.95 -5.12 8.57
CA PRO A 26 16.49 -3.73 8.72
C PRO A 26 16.31 -2.99 7.39
N SER A 27 17.12 -3.31 6.39
CA SER A 27 17.03 -2.70 5.06
C SER A 27 15.77 -3.16 4.33
N ALA A 28 15.49 -4.47 4.35
CA ALA A 28 14.25 -5.02 3.81
C ALA A 28 13.02 -4.47 4.55
N CYS A 29 13.08 -4.40 5.89
CA CYS A 29 12.01 -3.84 6.73
C CYS A 29 11.65 -2.42 6.30
N ALA A 30 12.66 -1.54 6.16
CA ALA A 30 12.46 -0.16 5.71
C ALA A 30 11.82 -0.09 4.31
N ARG A 31 12.31 -0.90 3.36
CA ARG A 31 11.78 -0.92 1.98
C ARG A 31 10.32 -1.37 1.91
N HIS A 32 9.94 -2.35 2.73
CA HIS A 32 8.54 -2.79 2.81
C HIS A 32 7.64 -1.68 3.34
N TYR A 33 8.07 -0.95 4.38
CA TYR A 33 7.32 0.21 4.88
C TYR A 33 7.25 1.37 3.87
N GLU A 34 8.33 1.66 3.14
CA GLU A 34 8.32 2.66 2.06
C GLU A 34 7.27 2.31 0.99
N LEU A 35 7.21 1.04 0.59
CA LEU A 35 6.26 0.58 -0.43
C LEU A 35 4.81 0.60 0.08
N ALA A 36 4.58 0.22 1.34
CA ALA A 36 3.27 0.34 1.98
C ALA A 36 2.80 1.80 2.00
N ASN A 37 3.68 2.73 2.40
CA ASN A 37 3.37 4.16 2.42
C ASN A 37 3.06 4.71 1.02
N LEU A 38 3.77 4.26 -0.01
CA LEU A 38 3.48 4.64 -1.39
C LEU A 38 2.08 4.17 -1.83
N TYR A 39 1.69 2.93 -1.52
CA TYR A 39 0.34 2.45 -1.84
C TYR A 39 -0.74 3.25 -1.08
N LEU A 40 -0.49 3.59 0.18
CA LEU A 40 -1.41 4.39 0.98
C LEU A 40 -1.51 5.85 0.50
N SER A 41 -0.42 6.44 -0.02
CA SER A 41 -0.46 7.79 -0.58
C SER A 41 -1.29 7.85 -1.86
N LEU A 42 -1.16 6.85 -2.75
CA LEU A 42 -1.94 6.75 -3.98
C LEU A 42 -3.46 6.78 -3.71
N ILE A 43 -3.91 6.11 -2.66
CA ILE A 43 -5.34 6.06 -2.30
C ILE A 43 -5.84 7.28 -1.51
N SER A 44 -4.93 7.98 -0.83
CA SER A 44 -5.23 9.17 -0.02
C SER A 44 -5.27 10.44 -0.88
N GLU A 45 -4.37 10.55 -1.87
CA GLU A 45 -4.23 11.73 -2.73
C GLU A 45 -5.12 11.64 -3.97
N THR A 46 -5.56 10.44 -4.36
CA THR A 46 -6.41 10.26 -5.54
C THR A 46 -7.87 10.06 -5.13
N PRO A 47 -8.79 11.00 -5.43
CA PRO A 47 -10.21 10.78 -5.17
C PRO A 47 -10.75 9.61 -6.00
N VAL A 48 -11.71 8.88 -5.42
CA VAL A 48 -12.43 7.82 -6.13
C VAL A 48 -13.23 8.45 -7.26
N SER A 49 -13.06 7.91 -8.46
CA SER A 49 -13.87 8.28 -9.62
C SER A 49 -15.15 7.46 -9.60
N THR A 50 -16.22 8.04 -9.06
CA THR A 50 -17.57 7.49 -9.14
C THR A 50 -18.18 7.84 -10.51
N ALA A 51 -17.62 7.29 -11.59
CA ALA A 51 -18.30 7.35 -12.88
C ALA A 51 -19.46 6.35 -12.81
N ALA A 52 -20.68 6.89 -12.76
CA ALA A 52 -21.95 6.16 -12.72
C ALA A 52 -22.31 5.55 -14.09
#